data_AF-A0A850A234-F1
#
_entry.id   AF-A0A850A234-F1
#
_cell.length_a   1.000
_cell.length_b   1.000
_cell.length_c   1.000
_cell.angle_alpha   90.00
_cell.angle_beta   90.00
_cell.angle_gamma   90.00
#
_symmetry.space_group_name_H-M   'P 1'
#
loop_
_entity.id
_entity.type
_entity.pdbx_description
1 polymer ?
#
loop_
_entity_poly.entity_id
_entity_poly.type
_entity_poly.pdbx_seq_one_letter_code
_entity_poly.pdbx_strand_id
1 'polypeptide(L)'
;EAAGWPAPRAWLRVGIGAGIGLALPLLLAWGWVWRQGAWPAFLDMTLHYLPLYLRLTGEHVTIAGVNRLIYLLDSFGKLGGLGMWLAPAAVGWVSGWLHGGWGPAQKEQSLLLLGLAGLYSLYPLGSGQFWDYHWLPFQFFIVLVAALCLTPRRAHPLPGRGHALAPLATLLIVLLLALAPTHEFYGQLWDQPPRPPSQGRADAIAAFLRQHLDPEDEVQPLDWTGGAIHGLLQAEARLATRFFYDFYFYHHLSSPVIQGMRRQFLADLAAAPPRFIVEVTQKRRPSGADTTTAFPELRAFLAAHYRLAASGEGYLIYERR
;
A
#
# COMPACT_ATOMS: atom_id res chain seq x y z
N GLU A 1 33.26 10.26 32.22
CA GLU A 1 33.87 9.67 31.02
C GLU A 1 33.12 10.19 29.81
N ALA A 2 33.78 10.97 28.95
CA ALA A 2 33.18 11.45 27.72
C ALA A 2 32.92 10.24 26.82
N ALA A 3 31.69 10.06 26.35
CA ALA A 3 31.36 9.07 25.34
C ALA A 3 32.16 9.39 24.07
N GLY A 4 33.32 8.77 23.94
CA GLY A 4 34.16 8.86 22.76
C GLY A 4 33.35 8.37 21.58
N TRP A 5 33.31 9.16 20.51
CA TRP A 5 32.70 8.78 19.25
C TRP A 5 33.17 7.37 18.85
N PRO A 6 32.29 6.50 18.33
CA PRO A 6 32.72 5.18 17.88
C PRO A 6 33.90 5.34 16.94
N ALA A 7 34.95 4.55 17.15
CA ALA A 7 36.10 4.54 16.26
C ALA A 7 35.60 4.38 14.81
N PRO A 8 36.17 5.06 13.80
CA PRO A 8 35.69 5.03 12.41
C PRO A 8 35.41 3.62 11.86
N ARG A 9 36.13 2.60 12.38
CA ARG A 9 35.92 1.18 12.07
C ARG A 9 34.55 0.63 12.51
N ALA A 10 33.97 1.12 13.59
CA ALA A 10 32.65 0.71 14.06
C ALA A 10 31.55 1.22 13.12
N TRP A 11 31.62 2.49 12.71
CA TRP A 11 30.72 3.06 11.71
C TRP A 11 30.81 2.33 10.36
N LEU A 12 32.02 1.99 9.93
CA LEU A 12 32.22 1.21 8.72
C LEU A 12 31.54 -0.17 8.81
N ARG A 13 31.69 -0.88 9.94
CA ARG A 13 31.05 -2.19 10.14
C ARG A 13 29.53 -2.10 10.15
N VAL A 14 28.96 -1.10 10.84
CA VAL A 14 27.51 -0.86 10.85
C VAL A 14 27.02 -0.51 9.45
N GLY A 15 27.72 0.38 8.75
CA GLY A 15 27.39 0.78 7.38
C GLY A 15 27.45 -0.39 6.40
N ILE A 16 28.49 -1.24 6.48
CA ILE A 16 28.60 -2.46 5.67
C ILE A 16 27.46 -3.43 6.02
N GLY A 17 27.21 -3.68 7.30
CA GLY A 17 26.15 -4.58 7.74
C GLY A 17 24.77 -4.12 7.28
N ALA A 18 24.46 -2.83 7.44
CA ALA A 18 23.22 -2.22 6.95
C ALA A 18 23.14 -2.26 5.42
N GLY A 19 24.25 -1.97 4.73
CA GLY A 19 24.34 -2.03 3.27
C GLY A 19 24.09 -3.42 2.71
N ILE A 20 24.69 -4.45 3.31
CA ILE A 20 24.45 -5.86 2.95
C ILE A 20 23.00 -6.24 3.27
N GLY A 21 22.49 -5.88 4.45
CA GLY A 21 21.12 -6.15 4.87
C GLY A 21 20.07 -5.55 3.93
N LEU A 22 20.34 -4.36 3.38
CA LEU A 22 19.50 -3.73 2.38
C LEU A 22 19.66 -4.35 0.98
N ALA A 23 20.91 -4.57 0.54
CA ALA A 23 21.20 -4.99 -0.82
C ALA A 23 20.83 -6.46 -1.07
N LEU A 24 21.08 -7.35 -0.10
CA LEU A 24 20.87 -8.79 -0.29
C LEU A 24 19.43 -9.15 -0.71
N PRO A 25 18.36 -8.72 -0.03
CA PRO A 25 16.99 -9.05 -0.47
C PRO A 25 16.66 -8.47 -1.86
N LEU A 26 17.15 -7.27 -2.18
CA LEU A 26 16.95 -6.65 -3.50
C LEU A 26 17.66 -7.43 -4.60
N LEU A 27 18.92 -7.81 -4.36
CA LEU A 27 19.71 -8.61 -5.30
C LEU A 27 19.11 -10.00 -5.52
N LEU A 28 18.57 -10.63 -4.48
CA LEU A 28 17.88 -11.91 -4.60
C LEU A 28 16.59 -11.77 -5.43
N ALA A 29 15.80 -10.73 -5.19
CA ALA A 29 14.59 -10.45 -5.96
C ALA A 29 14.92 -10.16 -7.44
N TRP A 30 15.91 -9.31 -7.71
CA TRP A 30 16.35 -9.01 -9.08
C TRP A 30 16.95 -10.23 -9.77
N GLY A 31 17.74 -11.04 -9.06
CA GLY A 31 18.27 -12.29 -9.57
C GLY A 31 17.16 -13.28 -9.95
N TRP A 32 16.10 -13.35 -9.15
CA TRP A 32 14.92 -14.14 -9.49
C TRP A 32 14.19 -13.61 -10.73
N VAL A 33 13.89 -12.32 -10.80
CA VAL A 33 13.25 -11.68 -11.98
C VAL A 33 14.08 -11.92 -13.25
N TRP A 34 15.40 -11.78 -13.14
CA TRP A 34 16.34 -12.05 -14.23
C TRP A 34 16.26 -13.51 -14.69
N ARG A 35 16.30 -14.46 -13.75
CA ARG A 35 16.22 -15.90 -14.04
C ARG A 35 14.91 -16.28 -14.75
N GLN A 36 13.81 -15.59 -14.48
CA GLN A 36 12.52 -15.81 -15.15
C GLN A 36 12.41 -15.14 -16.53
N GLY A 37 13.49 -14.50 -17.02
CA GLY A 37 13.46 -13.75 -18.28
C GLY A 37 12.59 -12.49 -18.23
N ALA A 38 12.13 -12.09 -17.04
CA ALA A 38 11.19 -10.99 -16.85
C ALA A 38 11.87 -9.62 -16.71
N TRP A 39 13.20 -9.56 -16.78
CA TRP A 39 13.98 -8.34 -16.59
C TRP A 39 13.60 -7.19 -17.55
N PRO A 40 13.44 -7.41 -18.87
CA PRO A 40 13.02 -6.33 -19.77
C PRO A 40 11.64 -5.77 -19.43
N ALA A 41 10.67 -6.64 -19.08
CA ALA A 41 9.33 -6.21 -18.68
C ALA A 41 9.33 -5.47 -17.35
N PHE A 42 10.16 -5.91 -16.39
CA PHE A 42 10.36 -5.22 -15.12
C PHE A 42 10.92 -3.81 -15.32
N LEU A 43 11.96 -3.66 -16.15
CA LEU A 43 12.53 -2.36 -16.47
C LEU A 43 11.54 -1.46 -17.21
N ASP A 44 10.80 -2.01 -18.19
CA ASP A 44 9.77 -1.25 -18.92
C ASP A 44 8.70 -0.69 -17.98
N MET A 45 8.17 -1.53 -17.07
CA MET A 45 7.21 -1.09 -16.07
C MET A 45 7.80 -0.06 -15.09
N THR A 46 9.04 -0.26 -14.65
CA THR A 46 9.69 0.63 -13.67
C THR A 46 10.06 1.98 -14.26
N LEU A 47 10.52 2.02 -15.51
CA LEU A 47 11.03 3.23 -16.14
C LEU A 47 9.92 4.01 -16.87
N HIS A 48 8.94 3.33 -17.46
CA HIS A 48 7.95 3.98 -18.32
C HIS A 48 6.55 4.04 -17.69
N TYR A 49 6.11 3.01 -16.98
CA TYR A 49 4.77 3.01 -16.38
C TYR A 49 4.73 3.62 -14.97
N LEU A 50 5.66 3.25 -14.09
CA LEU A 50 5.70 3.70 -12.70
C LEU A 50 5.67 5.23 -12.57
N PRO A 51 6.39 6.04 -13.38
CA PRO A 51 6.29 7.50 -13.30
C PRO A 51 4.89 8.04 -13.61
N LEU A 52 4.11 7.37 -14.47
CA LEU A 52 2.71 7.72 -14.74
C LEU A 52 1.83 7.34 -13.56
N TYR A 53 2.02 6.15 -13.01
CA TYR A 53 1.27 5.67 -11.85
C TYR A 53 1.46 6.56 -10.62
N LEU A 54 2.69 7.00 -10.34
CA LEU A 54 3.03 7.88 -9.23
C LEU A 54 2.42 9.30 -9.35
N ARG A 55 1.90 9.69 -10.53
CA ARG A 55 1.17 10.97 -10.70
C ARG A 55 -0.27 10.91 -10.24
N LEU A 56 -0.78 9.72 -9.95
CA LEU A 56 -2.12 9.55 -9.39
C LEU A 56 -2.13 9.95 -7.91
N THR A 57 -3.26 10.48 -7.46
CA THR A 57 -3.54 10.65 -6.03
C THR A 57 -3.93 9.33 -5.38
N GLY A 58 -4.11 9.30 -4.05
CA GLY A 58 -4.69 8.15 -3.35
C GLY A 58 -6.11 7.81 -3.81
N GLU A 59 -6.81 8.79 -4.40
CA GLU A 59 -8.14 8.65 -5.00
C GLU A 59 -8.08 8.36 -6.51
N HIS A 60 -6.89 8.06 -7.04
CA HIS A 60 -6.69 7.69 -8.44
C HIS A 60 -7.04 8.81 -9.42
N VAL A 61 -6.87 10.05 -8.97
CA VAL A 61 -7.06 11.24 -9.79
C VAL A 61 -5.73 11.65 -10.40
N THR A 62 -5.69 11.91 -11.69
CA THR A 62 -4.53 12.53 -12.35
C THR A 62 -4.51 14.03 -12.06
N ILE A 63 -3.45 14.49 -11.41
CA ILE A 63 -3.22 15.91 -11.13
C ILE A 63 -1.78 16.30 -11.49
N ALA A 64 -1.58 17.56 -11.89
CA ALA A 64 -0.28 18.05 -12.34
C ALA A 64 -0.01 19.47 -11.83
N GLY A 65 1.26 19.90 -11.97
CA GLY A 65 1.68 21.26 -11.65
C GLY A 65 1.41 21.67 -10.21
N VAL A 66 0.91 22.89 -10.02
CA VAL A 66 0.66 23.48 -8.69
C VAL A 66 -0.38 22.68 -7.90
N ASN A 67 -1.41 22.13 -8.55
CA ASN A 67 -2.42 21.30 -7.88
C ASN A 67 -1.80 20.05 -7.24
N ARG A 68 -0.78 19.46 -7.88
CA ARG A 68 -0.02 18.34 -7.30
C ARG A 68 0.75 18.77 -6.06
N LEU A 69 1.43 19.92 -6.10
CA LEU A 69 2.18 20.43 -4.96
C LEU A 69 1.24 20.71 -3.77
N ILE A 70 0.11 21.38 -4.00
CA ILE A 70 -0.90 21.66 -2.96
C ILE A 70 -1.38 20.35 -2.35
N TYR A 71 -1.75 19.37 -3.19
CA TYR A 71 -2.20 18.06 -2.73
C TYR A 71 -1.14 17.32 -1.90
N LEU A 72 0.14 17.37 -2.29
CA LEU A 72 1.23 16.74 -1.54
C LEU A 72 1.38 17.39 -0.16
N LEU A 73 1.36 18.73 -0.08
CA LEU A 73 1.49 19.46 1.18
C LEU A 73 0.28 19.24 2.10
N ASP A 74 -0.94 19.30 1.56
CA ASP A 74 -2.18 19.05 2.32
C ASP A 74 -2.23 17.61 2.85
N SER A 75 -1.94 16.63 1.99
CA SER A 75 -1.97 15.21 2.37
C SER A 75 -0.86 14.85 3.37
N PHE A 76 0.32 15.44 3.23
CA PHE A 76 1.40 15.29 4.21
C PHE A 76 1.04 15.94 5.55
N GLY A 77 0.43 17.13 5.54
CA GLY A 77 -0.01 17.83 6.76
C GLY A 77 -1.03 17.05 7.59
N LYS A 78 -1.82 16.17 6.95
CA LYS A 78 -2.75 15.26 7.63
C LYS A 78 -2.06 14.11 8.38
N LEU A 79 -0.80 13.81 8.06
CA LEU A 79 0.01 12.74 8.68
C LEU A 79 -0.71 11.39 8.74
N GLY A 80 -1.50 11.05 7.71
CA GLY A 80 -2.30 9.82 7.70
C GLY A 80 -3.29 9.68 8.85
N GLY A 81 -3.74 10.81 9.44
CA GLY A 81 -4.60 10.81 10.63
C GLY A 81 -3.86 10.56 11.95
N LEU A 82 -2.52 10.44 11.93
CA LEU A 82 -1.70 10.13 13.10
C LEU A 82 -1.25 11.37 13.88
N GLY A 83 -1.74 12.57 13.53
CA GLY A 83 -1.32 13.83 14.16
C GLY A 83 -1.48 13.86 15.69
N MET A 84 -2.50 13.17 16.23
CA MET A 84 -2.69 13.08 17.69
C MET A 84 -1.53 12.38 18.42
N TRP A 85 -0.81 11.47 17.76
CA TRP A 85 0.34 10.77 18.34
C TRP A 85 1.55 11.68 18.56
N LEU A 86 1.61 12.84 17.91
CA LEU A 86 2.65 13.83 18.14
C LEU A 86 2.64 14.35 19.58
N ALA A 87 1.47 14.42 20.23
CA ALA A 87 1.36 14.91 21.61
C ALA A 87 2.08 14.00 22.63
N PRO A 88 1.74 12.70 22.77
CA PRO A 88 2.48 11.82 23.68
C PRO A 88 3.92 11.60 23.22
N ALA A 89 4.21 11.62 21.92
CA ALA A 89 5.59 11.57 21.43
C ALA A 89 6.43 12.75 21.94
N ALA A 90 5.95 13.98 21.78
CA ALA A 90 6.63 15.18 22.26
C ALA A 90 6.72 15.19 23.80
N VAL A 91 5.61 14.92 24.48
CA VAL A 91 5.53 14.96 25.94
C VAL A 91 6.41 13.89 26.59
N GLY A 92 6.40 12.66 26.07
CA GLY A 92 7.25 11.56 26.52
C GLY A 92 8.72 11.84 26.28
N TRP A 93 9.08 12.32 25.09
CA TRP A 93 10.45 12.66 24.74
C TRP A 93 11.01 13.81 25.60
N VAL A 94 10.29 14.94 25.70
CA VAL A 94 10.70 16.11 26.51
C VAL A 94 10.80 15.73 27.98
N SER A 95 9.83 14.97 28.50
CA SER A 95 9.85 14.52 29.89
C SER A 95 11.06 13.65 30.20
N GLY A 96 11.38 12.71 29.31
CA GLY A 96 12.52 11.84 29.47
C GLY A 96 13.86 12.58 29.38
N TRP A 97 13.98 13.50 28.41
CA TRP A 97 15.21 14.23 28.16
C TRP A 97 15.54 15.25 29.26
N LEU A 98 14.53 15.97 29.74
CA LEU A 98 14.68 17.04 30.73
C LEU A 98 14.57 16.52 32.18
N HIS A 99 13.74 15.51 32.44
CA HIS A 99 13.36 15.10 33.80
C HIS A 99 13.50 13.59 34.08
N GLY A 100 13.82 12.77 33.07
CA GLY A 100 13.78 11.31 33.17
C GLY A 100 15.05 10.67 33.75
N GLY A 101 16.11 11.45 33.97
CA GLY A 101 17.41 10.91 34.39
C GLY A 101 18.03 9.93 33.38
N TRP A 102 17.66 10.06 32.09
CA TRP A 102 18.11 9.18 31.02
C TRP A 102 19.63 9.24 30.83
N GLY A 103 20.24 8.05 30.74
CA GLY A 103 21.65 7.90 30.39
C GLY A 103 21.94 8.22 28.92
N PRO A 104 23.22 8.32 28.52
CA PRO A 104 23.62 8.61 27.14
C PRO A 104 23.00 7.66 26.10
N ALA A 105 22.97 6.35 26.37
CA ALA A 105 22.41 5.37 25.45
C ALA A 105 20.89 5.52 25.22
N GLN A 106 20.13 5.85 26.27
CA GLN A 106 18.68 6.08 26.15
C GLN A 106 18.40 7.35 25.35
N LYS A 107 19.22 8.39 25.55
CA LYS A 107 19.18 9.62 24.78
C LYS A 107 19.45 9.34 23.30
N GLU A 108 20.52 8.63 22.99
CA GLU A 108 20.86 8.21 21.63
C GLU A 108 19.73 7.40 20.97
N GLN A 109 19.18 6.40 21.67
CA GLN A 109 18.06 5.61 21.18
C GLN A 109 16.82 6.47 20.90
N SER A 110 16.50 7.43 21.78
CA SER A 110 15.34 8.32 21.56
C SER A 110 15.54 9.25 20.35
N LEU A 111 16.76 9.71 20.09
CA LEU A 111 17.09 10.48 18.89
C LEU A 111 16.97 9.61 17.63
N LEU A 112 17.39 8.35 17.70
CA LEU A 112 17.21 7.39 16.60
C LEU A 112 15.72 7.18 16.31
N LEU A 113 14.89 6.95 17.33
CA LEU A 113 13.44 6.78 17.16
C LEU A 113 12.78 8.03 16.56
N LEU A 114 13.14 9.23 17.02
CA LEU A 114 12.68 10.49 16.43
C LEU A 114 13.14 10.65 14.99
N GLY A 115 14.40 10.34 14.70
CA GLY A 115 14.95 10.40 13.34
C GLY A 115 14.23 9.46 12.39
N LEU A 116 13.94 8.23 12.82
CA LEU A 116 13.18 7.26 12.04
C LEU A 116 11.73 7.70 11.88
N ALA A 117 11.07 8.20 12.93
CA ALA A 117 9.72 8.76 12.82
C ALA A 117 9.68 9.93 11.81
N GLY A 118 10.64 10.86 11.89
CA GLY A 118 10.78 11.97 10.93
C GLY A 118 11.00 11.47 9.50
N LEU A 119 11.96 10.56 9.29
CA LEU A 119 12.25 9.99 7.98
C LEU A 119 11.04 9.25 7.38
N TYR A 120 10.39 8.40 8.15
CA TYR A 120 9.22 7.65 7.69
C TYR A 120 7.97 8.51 7.55
N SER A 121 7.88 9.68 8.20
CA SER A 121 6.82 10.66 7.90
C SER A 121 6.94 11.21 6.48
N LEU A 122 8.17 11.34 5.96
CA LEU A 122 8.45 11.85 4.61
C LEU A 122 8.28 10.79 3.52
N TYR A 123 8.39 9.50 3.84
CA TYR A 123 8.30 8.39 2.89
C TYR A 123 7.05 8.44 1.97
N PRO A 124 5.82 8.70 2.47
CA PRO A 124 4.63 8.82 1.63
C PRO A 124 4.69 9.90 0.56
N LEU A 125 5.53 10.94 0.71
CA LEU A 125 5.73 11.97 -0.33
C LEU A 125 6.30 11.37 -1.62
N GLY A 126 7.12 10.32 -1.50
CA GLY A 126 7.73 9.65 -2.65
C GLY A 126 6.70 8.92 -3.52
N SER A 127 5.67 8.32 -2.91
CA SER A 127 4.54 7.74 -3.67
C SER A 127 3.53 8.81 -4.08
N GLY A 128 3.30 9.79 -3.21
CA GLY A 128 2.28 10.81 -3.33
C GLY A 128 0.85 10.25 -3.39
N GLN A 129 0.64 9.00 -3.01
CA GLN A 129 -0.69 8.39 -2.95
C GLN A 129 -1.25 8.44 -1.53
N PHE A 130 -0.39 8.44 -0.51
CA PHE A 130 -0.76 8.59 0.91
C PHE A 130 -1.79 7.57 1.44
N TRP A 131 -1.95 6.41 0.81
CA TRP A 131 -2.74 5.31 1.39
C TRP A 131 -2.26 4.93 2.78
N ASP A 132 -3.17 4.43 3.61
CA ASP A 132 -2.95 4.13 5.02
C ASP A 132 -1.71 3.26 5.24
N TYR A 133 -1.47 2.27 4.38
CA TYR A 133 -0.33 1.38 4.52
C TYR A 133 1.03 2.09 4.28
N HIS A 134 1.06 3.20 3.53
CA HIS A 134 2.28 4.00 3.38
C HIS A 134 2.68 4.65 4.70
N TRP A 135 1.73 4.88 5.61
CA TRP A 135 1.99 5.47 6.91
C TRP A 135 2.37 4.44 7.98
N LEU A 136 2.27 3.13 7.73
CA LEU A 136 2.61 2.08 8.72
C LEU A 136 4.02 2.23 9.31
N PRO A 137 5.08 2.51 8.53
CA PRO A 137 6.40 2.75 9.12
C PRO A 137 6.41 3.97 10.06
N PHE A 138 5.79 5.08 9.65
CA PHE A 138 5.67 6.27 10.50
C PHE A 138 4.88 5.97 11.77
N GLN A 139 3.72 5.31 11.64
CA GLN A 139 2.87 4.87 12.74
C GLN A 139 3.65 4.05 13.76
N PHE A 140 4.43 3.08 13.29
CA PHE A 140 5.26 2.25 14.16
C PHE A 140 6.22 3.10 14.99
N PHE A 141 7.02 3.96 14.34
CA PHE A 141 8.02 4.75 15.05
C PHE A 141 7.42 5.85 15.93
N ILE A 142 6.34 6.53 15.51
CA ILE A 142 5.71 7.55 16.34
C ILE A 142 5.06 6.95 17.59
N VAL A 143 4.51 5.73 17.49
CA VAL A 143 4.01 4.98 18.66
C VAL A 143 5.15 4.61 19.59
N LEU A 144 6.32 4.20 19.07
CA LEU A 144 7.50 3.94 19.91
C LEU A 144 8.01 5.21 20.62
N VAL A 145 8.00 6.36 19.95
CA VAL A 145 8.33 7.65 20.58
C VAL A 145 7.28 8.00 21.64
N ALA A 146 6.00 7.80 21.35
CA ALA A 146 4.91 8.02 22.32
C ALA A 146 5.01 7.09 23.55
N ALA A 147 5.50 5.86 23.37
CA ALA A 147 5.73 4.92 24.45
C ALA A 147 6.82 5.40 25.44
N LEU A 148 7.61 6.42 25.09
CA LEU A 148 8.55 7.05 26.04
C LEU A 148 7.82 7.67 27.25
N CYS A 149 6.52 7.96 27.13
CA CYS A 149 5.66 8.31 28.27
C CYS A 149 5.66 7.26 29.40
N LEU A 150 5.94 5.99 29.07
CA LEU A 150 5.98 4.87 30.01
C LEU A 150 7.37 4.66 30.64
N THR A 151 8.38 5.44 30.24
CA THR A 151 9.73 5.23 30.76
C THR A 151 9.81 5.57 32.25
N PRO A 152 10.40 4.67 33.08
CA PRO A 152 10.57 4.94 34.50
C PRO A 152 11.41 6.20 34.70
N ARG A 153 10.95 7.05 35.62
CA ARG A 153 11.69 8.25 36.02
C ARG A 153 12.48 7.94 37.27
N ARG A 154 13.75 8.35 37.31
CA ARG A 154 14.48 8.38 38.58
C ARG A 154 13.75 9.31 39.54
N ALA A 155 13.58 8.88 40.79
CA ALA A 155 12.99 9.70 41.83
C ALA A 155 13.84 10.97 42.00
N HIS A 156 13.38 12.08 41.44
CA HIS A 156 13.96 13.37 41.74
C HIS A 156 13.60 13.73 43.20
N PRO A 157 14.45 14.45 43.95
CA PRO A 157 14.14 14.87 45.33
C PRO A 157 12.94 15.83 45.40
N LEU A 158 12.60 16.45 44.28
CA LEU A 158 11.48 17.37 44.11
C LEU A 158 10.85 17.10 42.75
N PRO A 159 9.72 16.37 42.67
CA PRO A 159 8.69 16.81 41.75
C PRO A 159 7.29 16.64 42.33
N GLY A 160 6.44 17.65 42.15
CA GLY A 160 5.01 17.50 42.36
C GLY A 160 4.44 16.34 41.52
N ARG A 161 3.42 15.66 42.05
CA ARG A 161 2.76 14.48 41.43
C ARG A 161 2.40 14.66 39.94
N GLY A 162 2.19 15.89 39.49
CA GLY A 162 1.85 16.23 38.09
C GLY A 162 2.92 15.86 37.05
N HIS A 163 4.21 15.91 37.37
CA HIS A 163 5.26 15.62 36.39
C HIS A 163 5.34 14.15 36.01
N ALA A 164 4.97 13.24 36.93
CA ALA A 164 4.94 11.81 36.66
C ALA A 164 3.65 11.39 35.92
N LEU A 165 2.52 12.02 36.26
CA LEU A 165 1.20 11.64 35.73
C LEU A 165 0.91 12.24 34.35
N ALA A 166 1.45 13.41 34.01
CA ALA A 166 1.09 14.09 32.76
C ALA A 166 1.36 13.23 31.50
N PRO A 167 2.53 12.58 31.33
CA PRO A 167 2.76 11.83 30.08
C PRO A 167 1.96 10.54 29.99
N LEU A 168 1.72 9.89 31.13
CA LEU A 168 0.81 8.76 31.19
C LEU A 168 -0.61 9.19 30.83
N ALA A 169 -1.10 10.30 31.38
CA ALA A 169 -2.41 10.85 31.05
C ALA A 169 -2.52 11.22 29.57
N THR A 170 -1.52 11.90 28.99
CA THR A 170 -1.50 12.23 27.56
C THR A 170 -1.53 10.97 26.69
N LEU A 171 -0.75 9.94 27.03
CA LEU A 171 -0.77 8.68 26.30
C LEU A 171 -2.13 8.00 26.42
N LEU A 172 -2.71 7.91 27.61
CA LEU A 172 -4.02 7.29 27.83
C LEU A 172 -5.13 8.03 27.08
N ILE A 173 -5.13 9.37 27.10
CA ILE A 173 -6.10 10.18 26.35
C ILE A 173 -5.98 9.89 24.85
N VAL A 174 -4.77 9.88 24.29
CA VAL A 174 -4.58 9.58 22.87
C VAL A 174 -4.94 8.13 22.55
N LEU A 175 -4.63 7.16 23.41
CA LEU A 175 -5.06 5.78 23.22
C LEU A 175 -6.59 5.68 23.14
N LEU A 176 -7.30 6.34 24.05
CA LEU A 176 -8.78 6.36 24.08
C LEU A 176 -9.39 7.05 22.85
N LEU A 177 -8.76 8.11 22.34
CA LEU A 177 -9.27 8.88 21.21
C LEU A 177 -8.84 8.32 19.84
N ALA A 178 -7.67 7.69 19.75
CA ALA A 178 -7.07 7.25 18.49
C ALA A 178 -7.27 5.75 18.20
N LEU A 179 -7.44 4.90 19.21
CA LEU A 179 -7.85 3.51 19.00
C LEU A 179 -9.38 3.42 18.91
N ALA A 180 -9.90 3.62 17.70
CA ALA A 180 -11.24 3.17 17.35
C ALA A 180 -11.17 1.70 16.93
N PRO A 181 -11.86 0.78 17.62
CA PRO A 181 -11.94 -0.60 17.16
C PRO A 181 -12.61 -0.66 15.79
N THR A 182 -12.13 -1.55 14.91
CA THR A 182 -12.71 -1.72 13.59
C THR A 182 -14.11 -2.35 13.69
N HIS A 183 -14.93 -2.19 12.65
CA HIS A 183 -16.22 -2.89 12.59
C HIS A 183 -16.06 -4.40 12.71
N GLU A 184 -14.96 -4.95 12.20
CA GLU A 184 -14.61 -6.36 12.27
C GLU A 184 -14.30 -6.78 13.71
N PHE A 185 -13.58 -5.96 14.49
CA PHE A 185 -13.33 -6.23 15.91
C PHE A 185 -14.65 -6.34 16.69
N TYR A 186 -15.56 -5.41 16.46
CA TYR A 186 -16.88 -5.43 17.05
C TYR A 186 -17.69 -6.66 16.62
N GLY A 187 -17.67 -7.00 15.32
CA GLY A 187 -18.31 -8.21 14.81
C GLY A 187 -17.81 -9.47 15.51
N GLN A 188 -16.48 -9.61 15.68
CA GLN A 188 -15.87 -10.73 16.39
C GLN A 188 -16.28 -10.81 17.86
N LEU A 189 -16.42 -9.66 18.54
CA LEU A 189 -16.88 -9.61 19.93
C LEU A 189 -18.33 -10.11 20.10
N TRP A 190 -19.12 -10.07 19.02
CA TRP A 190 -20.52 -10.51 18.98
C TRP A 190 -20.74 -11.79 18.14
N ASP A 191 -19.69 -12.60 17.96
CA ASP A 191 -19.74 -13.86 17.20
C ASP A 191 -20.32 -13.71 15.78
N GLN A 192 -20.18 -12.53 15.17
CA GLN A 192 -20.56 -12.31 13.79
C GLN A 192 -19.48 -12.89 12.87
N PRO A 193 -19.86 -13.56 11.78
CA PRO A 193 -18.88 -14.05 10.82
C PRO A 193 -18.11 -12.88 10.21
N PRO A 194 -16.81 -13.06 9.89
CA PRO A 194 -16.05 -12.04 9.19
C PRO A 194 -16.72 -11.73 7.85
N ARG A 195 -16.73 -10.45 7.46
CA ARG A 195 -17.27 -10.04 6.16
C ARG A 195 -16.47 -10.73 5.06
N PRO A 196 -17.14 -11.36 4.08
CA PRO A 196 -16.43 -12.02 3.00
C PRO A 196 -15.65 -10.97 2.16
N PRO A 197 -14.42 -11.27 1.74
CA PRO A 197 -13.62 -10.38 0.91
C PRO A 197 -14.39 -9.95 -0.34
N SER A 198 -14.30 -8.68 -0.71
CA SER A 198 -15.04 -8.12 -1.87
C SER A 198 -16.53 -8.43 -1.83
N GLN A 199 -17.14 -8.49 -0.64
CA GLN A 199 -18.57 -8.78 -0.43
C GLN A 199 -19.00 -10.16 -0.96
N GLY A 200 -18.09 -11.16 -0.96
CA GLY A 200 -18.37 -12.53 -1.42
C GLY A 200 -18.26 -12.70 -2.95
N ARG A 201 -17.96 -11.63 -3.69
CA ARG A 201 -17.78 -11.67 -5.14
C ARG A 201 -16.68 -12.64 -5.58
N ALA A 202 -15.56 -12.67 -4.85
CA ALA A 202 -14.44 -13.56 -5.15
C ALA A 202 -14.87 -15.04 -5.10
N ASP A 203 -15.60 -15.41 -4.04
CA ASP A 203 -16.08 -16.78 -3.85
C ASP A 203 -17.09 -17.18 -4.93
N ALA A 204 -17.98 -16.26 -5.32
CA ALA A 204 -18.94 -16.49 -6.40
C ALA A 204 -18.27 -16.69 -7.77
N ILE A 205 -17.24 -15.88 -8.08
CA ILE A 205 -16.43 -16.05 -9.29
C ILE A 205 -15.69 -17.39 -9.24
N ALA A 206 -15.07 -17.73 -8.11
CA ALA A 206 -14.34 -18.99 -7.96
C ALA A 206 -15.25 -20.21 -8.12
N ALA A 207 -16.43 -20.18 -7.52
CA ALA A 207 -17.42 -21.25 -7.63
C ALA A 207 -17.85 -21.46 -9.09
N PHE A 208 -18.10 -20.39 -9.84
CA PHE A 208 -18.40 -20.49 -11.27
C PHE A 208 -17.23 -21.10 -12.05
N LEU A 209 -16.02 -20.58 -11.87
CA LEU A 209 -14.85 -21.03 -12.63
C LEU A 209 -14.53 -22.51 -12.37
N ARG A 210 -14.55 -22.97 -11.11
CA ARG A 210 -14.30 -24.39 -10.78
C ARG A 210 -15.27 -25.37 -11.43
N GLN A 211 -16.48 -24.92 -11.74
CA GLN A 211 -17.50 -25.77 -12.37
C GLN A 211 -17.41 -25.80 -13.89
N HIS A 212 -16.73 -24.83 -14.51
CA HIS A 212 -16.80 -24.61 -15.96
C HIS A 212 -15.43 -24.54 -16.66
N LEU A 213 -14.31 -24.54 -15.92
CA LEU A 213 -12.97 -24.56 -16.48
C LEU A 213 -12.44 -25.98 -16.63
N ASP A 214 -11.83 -26.24 -17.78
CA ASP A 214 -10.87 -27.33 -17.92
C ASP A 214 -9.46 -26.88 -17.47
N PRO A 215 -8.53 -27.79 -17.12
CA PRO A 215 -7.20 -27.43 -16.60
C PRO A 215 -6.33 -26.56 -17.53
N GLU A 216 -6.58 -26.62 -18.85
CA GLU A 216 -5.85 -25.83 -19.85
C GLU A 216 -6.57 -24.53 -20.22
N ASP A 217 -7.78 -24.29 -19.71
CA ASP A 217 -8.50 -23.05 -19.96
C ASP A 217 -7.85 -21.88 -19.23
N GLU A 218 -7.80 -20.75 -19.92
CA GLU A 218 -7.31 -19.49 -19.38
C GLU A 218 -8.46 -18.49 -19.18
N VAL A 219 -8.28 -17.58 -18.21
CA VAL A 219 -9.26 -16.58 -17.82
C VAL A 219 -8.61 -15.20 -17.83
N GLN A 220 -9.31 -14.20 -18.39
CA GLN A 220 -8.87 -12.80 -18.31
C GLN A 220 -9.75 -11.99 -17.36
N PRO A 221 -9.21 -11.46 -16.26
CA PRO A 221 -9.91 -10.51 -15.41
C PRO A 221 -9.88 -9.09 -16.03
N LEU A 222 -11.02 -8.41 -16.05
CA LEU A 222 -11.16 -6.98 -16.24
C LEU A 222 -11.51 -6.37 -14.89
N ASP A 223 -10.51 -6.27 -14.02
CA ASP A 223 -10.68 -5.91 -12.62
C ASP A 223 -9.61 -4.93 -12.16
N TRP A 224 -9.93 -4.23 -11.07
CA TRP A 224 -8.97 -3.55 -10.24
C TRP A 224 -9.44 -3.60 -8.78
N THR A 225 -8.81 -4.48 -7.98
CA THR A 225 -9.10 -4.75 -6.56
C THR A 225 -10.53 -5.22 -6.23
N GLY A 226 -11.35 -5.49 -7.23
CA GLY A 226 -12.74 -5.87 -7.07
C GLY A 226 -13.00 -7.34 -6.77
N GLY A 227 -11.96 -8.18 -6.76
CA GLY A 227 -12.03 -9.57 -6.30
C GLY A 227 -12.01 -10.62 -7.41
N ALA A 228 -11.91 -10.23 -8.69
CA ALA A 228 -11.78 -11.21 -9.77
C ALA A 228 -10.47 -11.98 -9.66
N ILE A 229 -9.34 -11.29 -9.45
CA ILE A 229 -8.04 -11.94 -9.25
C ILE A 229 -8.05 -12.90 -8.07
N HIS A 230 -8.73 -12.54 -6.97
CA HIS A 230 -8.89 -13.43 -5.82
C HIS A 230 -9.73 -14.66 -6.19
N GLY A 231 -10.82 -14.49 -6.93
CA GLY A 231 -11.63 -15.60 -7.42
C GLY A 231 -10.86 -16.54 -8.37
N LEU A 232 -10.03 -15.98 -9.26
CA LEU A 232 -9.14 -16.76 -10.13
C LEU A 232 -8.13 -17.56 -9.30
N LEU A 233 -7.49 -16.94 -8.30
CA LEU A 233 -6.55 -17.62 -7.40
C LEU A 233 -7.22 -18.79 -6.67
N GLN A 234 -8.42 -18.57 -6.12
CA GLN A 234 -9.17 -19.63 -5.44
C GLN A 234 -9.55 -20.77 -6.39
N ALA A 235 -9.86 -20.47 -7.65
CA ALA A 235 -10.18 -21.46 -8.68
C ALA A 235 -8.95 -22.09 -9.33
N GLU A 236 -7.74 -21.69 -8.93
CA GLU A 236 -6.47 -22.07 -9.58
C GLU A 236 -6.46 -21.77 -11.09
N ALA A 237 -7.22 -20.76 -11.52
CA ALA A 237 -7.38 -20.39 -12.91
C ALA A 237 -6.13 -19.67 -13.45
N ARG A 238 -5.69 -20.08 -14.64
CA ARG A 238 -4.55 -19.47 -15.33
C ARG A 238 -4.94 -18.15 -15.98
N LEU A 239 -4.06 -17.14 -15.90
CA LEU A 239 -4.26 -15.85 -16.55
C LEU A 239 -3.98 -15.94 -18.05
N ALA A 240 -4.88 -15.37 -18.85
CA ALA A 240 -4.76 -15.38 -20.32
C ALA A 240 -3.74 -14.37 -20.87
N THR A 241 -3.55 -13.25 -20.17
CA THR A 241 -2.58 -12.23 -20.56
C THR A 241 -1.72 -11.82 -19.37
N ARG A 242 -0.64 -11.10 -19.64
CA ARG A 242 0.20 -10.52 -18.58
C ARG A 242 -0.50 -9.44 -17.74
N PHE A 243 -1.67 -8.96 -18.18
CA PHE A 243 -2.38 -7.87 -17.53
C PHE A 243 -3.40 -8.43 -16.52
N PHE A 244 -3.00 -8.51 -15.27
CA PHE A 244 -3.87 -9.00 -14.19
C PHE A 244 -4.87 -7.95 -13.69
N TYR A 245 -4.65 -6.67 -14.00
CA TYR A 245 -5.62 -5.59 -13.80
C TYR A 245 -5.85 -4.83 -15.10
N ASP A 246 -7.02 -4.21 -15.24
CA ASP A 246 -7.34 -3.36 -16.39
C ASP A 246 -7.09 -1.86 -16.11
N PHE A 247 -6.81 -1.50 -14.86
CA PHE A 247 -6.59 -0.13 -14.39
C PHE A 247 -5.62 0.68 -15.28
N TYR A 248 -4.56 0.03 -15.76
CA TYR A 248 -3.52 0.61 -16.61
C TYR A 248 -4.10 1.35 -17.82
N PHE A 249 -5.20 0.84 -18.38
CA PHE A 249 -5.72 1.33 -19.64
C PHE A 249 -6.48 2.65 -19.52
N TYR A 250 -6.81 3.14 -18.33
CA TYR A 250 -7.82 4.17 -18.14
C TYR A 250 -7.28 5.53 -17.70
N HIS A 251 -5.96 5.70 -17.64
CA HIS A 251 -5.30 6.95 -17.25
C HIS A 251 -4.12 7.28 -18.15
N HIS A 252 -3.73 8.56 -18.23
CA HIS A 252 -2.63 9.03 -19.07
C HIS A 252 -2.78 8.57 -20.53
N LEU A 253 -3.98 8.73 -21.11
CA LEU A 253 -4.33 8.19 -22.43
C LEU A 253 -3.49 8.75 -23.56
N SER A 254 -3.00 9.98 -23.43
CA SER A 254 -2.07 10.59 -24.38
C SER A 254 -0.69 9.92 -24.41
N SER A 255 -0.35 9.11 -23.39
CA SER A 255 0.94 8.44 -23.29
C SER A 255 1.09 7.29 -24.30
N PRO A 256 2.18 7.23 -25.07
CA PRO A 256 2.50 6.09 -25.93
C PRO A 256 2.57 4.77 -25.16
N VAL A 257 2.96 4.80 -23.88
CA VAL A 257 3.03 3.62 -23.01
C VAL A 257 1.65 3.00 -22.84
N ILE A 258 0.65 3.81 -22.48
CA ILE A 258 -0.72 3.34 -22.23
C ILE A 258 -1.39 2.88 -23.52
N GLN A 259 -1.16 3.60 -24.62
CA GLN A 259 -1.63 3.19 -25.95
C GLN A 259 -0.98 1.87 -26.39
N GLY A 260 0.31 1.68 -26.12
CA GLY A 260 1.02 0.42 -26.35
C GLY A 260 0.43 -0.73 -25.52
N MET A 261 0.17 -0.50 -24.23
CA MET A 261 -0.46 -1.50 -23.36
C MET A 261 -1.87 -1.90 -23.83
N ARG A 262 -2.70 -0.94 -24.26
CA ARG A 262 -4.03 -1.22 -24.82
C ARG A 262 -3.97 -2.08 -26.09
N ARG A 263 -3.06 -1.74 -27.02
CA ARG A 263 -2.85 -2.53 -28.24
C ARG A 263 -2.34 -3.92 -27.94
N GLN A 264 -1.35 -4.03 -27.05
CA GLN A 264 -0.79 -5.32 -26.65
C GLN A 264 -1.86 -6.21 -26.02
N PHE A 265 -2.68 -5.65 -25.12
CA PHE A 265 -3.76 -6.40 -24.47
C PHE A 265 -4.75 -7.00 -25.46
N LEU A 266 -5.18 -6.21 -26.47
CA LEU A 266 -6.08 -6.71 -27.51
C LEU A 266 -5.41 -7.72 -28.43
N ALA A 267 -4.12 -7.53 -28.75
CA ALA A 267 -3.35 -8.48 -29.54
C ALA A 267 -3.20 -9.83 -28.81
N ASP A 268 -2.88 -9.80 -27.52
CA ASP A 268 -2.77 -11.00 -26.67
C ASP A 268 -4.11 -11.75 -26.61
N LEU A 269 -5.21 -11.02 -26.37
CA LEU A 269 -6.57 -11.58 -26.37
C LEU A 269 -6.99 -12.19 -27.72
N ALA A 270 -6.55 -11.61 -28.83
CA ALA A 270 -6.85 -12.13 -30.16
C ALA A 270 -5.99 -13.36 -30.51
N ALA A 271 -4.73 -13.38 -30.08
CA ALA A 271 -3.80 -14.48 -30.35
C ALA A 271 -4.13 -15.74 -29.55
N ALA A 272 -4.52 -15.59 -28.28
CA ALA A 272 -4.89 -16.68 -27.39
C ALA A 272 -6.18 -16.30 -26.63
N PRO A 273 -7.36 -16.44 -27.27
CA PRO A 273 -8.61 -16.00 -26.65
C PRO A 273 -8.96 -16.89 -25.45
N PRO A 274 -9.05 -16.34 -24.22
CA PRO A 274 -9.41 -17.13 -23.05
C PRO A 274 -10.78 -17.78 -23.15
N ARG A 275 -11.00 -18.80 -22.33
CA ARG A 275 -12.33 -19.41 -22.19
C ARG A 275 -13.32 -18.42 -21.59
N PHE A 276 -12.89 -17.71 -20.54
CA PHE A 276 -13.71 -16.73 -19.84
C PHE A 276 -13.04 -15.38 -19.67
N ILE A 277 -13.85 -14.33 -19.67
CA ILE A 277 -13.46 -12.98 -19.26
C ILE A 277 -14.33 -12.55 -18.10
N VAL A 278 -13.71 -12.19 -16.96
CA VAL A 278 -14.41 -11.81 -15.74
C VAL A 278 -14.30 -10.30 -15.55
N GLU A 279 -15.39 -9.58 -15.74
CA GLU A 279 -15.43 -8.13 -15.56
C GLU A 279 -16.05 -7.74 -14.22
N VAL A 280 -15.31 -6.98 -13.41
CA VAL A 280 -15.89 -6.28 -12.26
C VAL A 280 -16.46 -4.94 -12.73
N THR A 281 -17.76 -4.75 -12.54
CA THR A 281 -18.49 -3.56 -12.97
C THR A 281 -18.57 -2.51 -11.87
N GLN A 282 -18.60 -2.93 -10.60
CA GLN A 282 -18.56 -2.03 -9.44
C GLN A 282 -17.13 -1.84 -8.95
N LYS A 283 -16.38 -0.97 -9.63
CA LYS A 283 -15.03 -0.58 -9.24
C LYS A 283 -14.79 0.90 -9.45
N ARG A 284 -13.93 1.48 -8.61
CA ARG A 284 -13.44 2.85 -8.84
C ARG A 284 -12.65 2.87 -10.16
N ARG A 285 -12.73 3.97 -10.90
CA ARG A 285 -11.96 4.19 -12.12
C ARG A 285 -11.05 5.40 -11.92
N PRO A 286 -9.88 5.46 -12.59
CA PRO A 286 -9.14 6.70 -12.66
C PRO A 286 -10.02 7.86 -13.14
N SER A 287 -9.75 9.04 -12.63
CA SER A 287 -10.43 10.27 -13.05
C SER A 287 -9.45 11.44 -13.15
N GLY A 288 -9.93 12.60 -13.60
CA GLY A 288 -9.09 13.78 -13.83
C GLY A 288 -8.64 13.92 -15.28
N ALA A 289 -7.62 14.75 -15.49
CA ALA A 289 -7.11 15.06 -16.84
C ALA A 289 -6.54 13.81 -17.52
N ASP A 290 -6.80 13.65 -18.82
CA ASP A 290 -6.25 12.55 -19.62
C ASP A 290 -6.63 11.15 -19.08
N THR A 291 -7.89 10.99 -18.65
CA THR A 291 -8.46 9.72 -18.19
C THR A 291 -9.75 9.38 -18.94
N THR A 292 -10.19 8.14 -18.87
CA THR A 292 -11.48 7.70 -19.42
C THR A 292 -12.03 6.53 -18.63
N THR A 293 -13.34 6.31 -18.74
CA THR A 293 -14.01 5.11 -18.26
C THR A 293 -14.29 4.11 -19.40
N ALA A 294 -13.99 4.48 -20.65
CA ALA A 294 -14.29 3.71 -21.84
C ALA A 294 -13.04 3.07 -22.47
N PHE A 295 -13.25 1.86 -22.99
CA PHE A 295 -12.30 1.18 -23.87
C PHE A 295 -13.10 0.57 -25.05
N PRO A 296 -13.51 1.39 -26.03
CA PRO A 296 -14.44 0.99 -27.09
C PRO A 296 -13.98 -0.22 -27.90
N GLU A 297 -12.68 -0.33 -28.18
CA GLU A 297 -12.08 -1.43 -28.93
C GLU A 297 -12.23 -2.76 -28.17
N LEU A 298 -12.01 -2.75 -26.86
CA LEU A 298 -12.27 -3.90 -25.99
C LEU A 298 -13.76 -4.27 -25.97
N ARG A 299 -14.65 -3.27 -25.92
CA ARG A 299 -16.10 -3.52 -25.96
C ARG A 299 -16.54 -4.15 -27.28
N ALA A 300 -16.01 -3.68 -28.40
CA ALA A 300 -16.24 -4.27 -29.71
C ALA A 300 -15.73 -5.72 -29.78
N PHE A 301 -14.53 -5.98 -29.25
CA PHE A 301 -13.96 -7.32 -29.18
C PHE A 301 -14.83 -8.28 -28.35
N LEU A 302 -15.25 -7.87 -27.15
CA LEU A 302 -16.14 -8.68 -26.30
C LEU A 302 -17.48 -8.97 -26.98
N ALA A 303 -18.09 -7.95 -27.61
CA ALA A 303 -19.37 -8.11 -28.29
C ALA A 303 -19.29 -9.08 -29.48
N ALA A 304 -18.17 -9.09 -30.20
CA ALA A 304 -17.95 -9.95 -31.36
C ALA A 304 -17.65 -11.40 -30.97
N HIS A 305 -16.80 -11.62 -29.96
CA HIS A 305 -16.19 -12.93 -29.69
C HIS A 305 -16.71 -13.62 -28.43
N TYR A 306 -17.45 -12.92 -27.57
CA TYR A 306 -17.93 -13.47 -26.31
C TYR A 306 -19.45 -13.31 -26.17
N ARG A 307 -20.02 -14.11 -25.27
CA ARG A 307 -21.41 -14.02 -24.81
C ARG A 307 -21.45 -13.98 -23.29
N LEU A 308 -22.48 -13.37 -22.71
CA LEU A 308 -22.65 -13.37 -21.27
C LEU A 308 -23.02 -14.79 -20.79
N ALA A 309 -22.22 -15.36 -19.89
CA ALA A 309 -22.43 -16.68 -19.31
C ALA A 309 -22.98 -16.61 -17.88
N ALA A 310 -22.51 -15.65 -17.09
CA ALA A 310 -23.04 -15.38 -15.76
C ALA A 310 -22.98 -13.89 -15.41
N SER A 311 -23.84 -13.48 -14.49
CA SER A 311 -23.83 -12.15 -13.90
C SER A 311 -24.14 -12.27 -12.41
N GLY A 312 -23.53 -11.42 -11.60
CA GLY A 312 -23.81 -11.36 -10.17
C GLY A 312 -23.60 -9.94 -9.64
N GLU A 313 -23.52 -9.81 -8.32
CA GLU A 313 -23.44 -8.49 -7.69
C GLU A 313 -22.08 -7.81 -7.96
N GLY A 314 -22.09 -6.88 -8.92
CA GLY A 314 -20.94 -6.09 -9.33
C GLY A 314 -19.94 -6.83 -10.24
N TYR A 315 -20.34 -7.92 -10.89
CA TYR A 315 -19.52 -8.58 -11.90
C TYR A 315 -20.31 -9.25 -13.04
N LEU A 316 -19.62 -9.46 -14.16
CA LEU A 316 -20.07 -10.19 -15.33
C LEU A 316 -19.02 -11.24 -15.71
N ILE A 317 -19.45 -12.41 -16.16
CA ILE A 317 -18.58 -13.43 -16.73
C ILE A 317 -19.02 -13.67 -18.16
N TYR A 318 -18.08 -13.43 -19.08
CA TYR A 318 -18.24 -13.65 -20.50
C TYR A 318 -17.56 -14.97 -20.89
N GLU A 319 -18.22 -15.78 -21.71
CA GLU A 319 -17.68 -17.01 -22.28
C GLU A 319 -17.41 -16.80 -23.76
N ARG A 320 -16.28 -17.35 -24.24
CA ARG A 320 -15.93 -17.36 -25.66
C ARG A 320 -17.01 -18.07 -26.47
N ARG A 321 -17.43 -17.44 -27.57
CA ARG A 321 -18.37 -18.02 -28.55
C ARG A 321 -17.77 -19.20 -29.30
#